data_AF-A0A7J4IWB8-F1
#
_entry.id   AF-A0A7J4IWB8-F1
#
_cell.length_a   1.000
_cell.length_b   1.000
_cell.length_c   1.000
_cell.angle_alpha   90.00
_cell.angle_beta   90.00
_cell.angle_gamma   90.00
#
_symmetry.space_group_name_H-M   'P 1'
#
loop_
_entity.id
_entity.type
_entity.pdbx_description
1 polymer ?
#
loop_
_entity_poly.entity_id
_entity_poly.type
_entity_poly.pdbx_seq_one_letter_code
_entity_poly.pdbx_strand_id
1 'polypeptide(L)'
;MALLLLSALFNIYETALRGQVMSDEGLQEAAAMAKVADKFANVKSNTIMLTANSAERAVDVRILPFDYNLGNNTVSFSTEIPARQEVIDDFLGGLNSLRIFLEDTNYSNEFDSIHTDINTLTPVDWGGTDRNVSFIALPQCMKFSILDQNTITLKFVCADYNYLSITRQDINISFTPANSFDAISCSFNSSPSCPDNDFNAQSPLPYMEIALGSSACPSCSLPQRARGHFDPAYESYVRIRCSDGNCSPVDVNLNEGIAINYGGPRIRLGLGLQLDSDIMELLFSDLNLAVSDIYFGIRRWRD
;
A
#
# COMPACT_ATOMS: atom_id res chain seq x y z
N MET A 1 34.45 65.77 20.07
CA MET A 1 35.01 64.57 19.40
C MET A 1 34.72 63.27 20.17
N ALA A 2 34.95 63.20 21.49
CA ALA A 2 34.68 61.97 22.26
C ALA A 2 33.24 61.44 22.19
N LEU A 3 32.23 62.33 22.20
CA LEU A 3 30.81 61.93 22.10
C LEU A 3 30.43 61.32 20.73
N LEU A 4 31.05 61.78 19.64
CA LEU A 4 30.80 61.25 18.30
C LEU A 4 31.43 59.86 18.10
N LEU A 5 32.53 59.58 18.81
CA LEU A 5 33.15 58.25 18.82
C LEU A 5 32.32 57.25 19.63
N LEU A 6 31.74 57.68 20.76
CA LEU A 6 30.86 56.85 21.58
C LEU A 6 29.56 56.46 20.84
N SER A 7 28.96 57.37 20.07
CA SER A 7 27.77 57.05 19.26
C SER A 7 28.07 56.16 18.06
N ALA A 8 29.26 56.27 17.47
CA ALA A 8 29.73 55.37 16.41
C ALA A 8 29.98 53.96 16.94
N LEU A 9 30.62 53.83 18.12
CA LEU A 9 30.84 52.55 18.78
C LEU A 9 29.52 51.86 19.18
N PHE A 10 28.53 52.61 19.66
CA PHE A 10 27.20 52.07 19.97
C PHE A 10 26.48 51.54 18.74
N ASN A 11 26.53 52.26 17.61
CA ASN A 11 25.91 51.80 16.36
C ASN A 11 26.57 50.54 15.81
N ILE A 12 27.91 50.44 15.89
CA ILE A 12 28.66 49.24 15.47
C ILE A 12 28.32 48.05 16.37
N TYR A 13 28.20 48.28 17.68
CA TYR A 13 27.81 47.24 18.63
C TYR A 13 26.38 46.75 18.38
N GLU A 14 25.42 47.65 18.15
CA GLU A 14 24.04 47.26 17.81
C GLU A 14 23.95 46.52 16.47
N THR A 15 24.70 46.94 15.46
CA THR A 15 24.69 46.24 14.15
C THR A 15 25.36 44.87 14.24
N ALA A 16 26.44 44.72 15.02
CA ALA A 16 27.06 43.42 15.27
C ALA A 16 26.13 42.48 16.05
N LEU A 17 25.43 42.99 17.07
CA LEU A 17 24.43 42.24 17.83
C LEU A 17 23.24 41.81 16.96
N ARG A 18 22.70 42.72 16.14
CA ARG A 18 21.63 42.39 15.19
C ARG A 18 22.09 41.34 14.18
N GLY A 19 23.32 41.45 13.68
CA GLY A 19 23.90 40.47 12.76
C GLY A 19 24.05 39.07 13.40
N GLN A 20 24.47 39.01 14.66
CA GLN A 20 24.56 37.74 15.41
C GLN A 20 23.18 37.14 15.70
N VAL A 21 22.23 37.94 16.17
CA VAL A 21 20.84 37.50 16.44
C VAL A 21 20.18 36.96 15.17
N MET A 22 20.32 37.64 14.04
CA MET A 22 19.79 37.15 12.76
C MET A 22 20.47 35.86 12.28
N SER A 23 21.77 35.67 12.58
CA SER A 23 22.47 34.42 12.24
C SER A 23 22.07 33.25 13.14
N ASP A 24 21.83 33.53 14.44
CA ASP A 24 21.39 32.54 15.41
C ASP A 24 19.94 32.12 15.16
N GLU A 25 19.05 33.05 14.81
CA GLU A 25 17.67 32.77 14.38
C GLU A 25 17.66 31.88 13.13
N GLY A 26 18.46 32.20 12.11
CA GLY A 26 18.56 31.37 10.90
C GLY A 26 19.12 29.96 11.15
N LEU A 27 20.07 29.81 12.08
CA LEU A 27 20.58 28.50 12.50
C LEU A 27 19.52 27.69 13.27
N GLN A 28 18.74 28.35 14.12
CA GLN A 28 17.64 27.72 14.87
C GLN A 28 16.51 27.26 13.95
N GLU A 29 16.13 28.07 12.97
CA GLU A 29 15.12 27.70 11.97
C GLU A 29 15.56 26.51 11.12
N ALA A 30 16.80 26.49 10.64
CA ALA A 30 17.36 25.36 9.90
C ALA A 30 17.41 24.07 10.75
N ALA A 31 17.76 24.18 12.04
CA ALA A 31 17.74 23.06 12.96
C ALA A 31 16.31 22.55 13.21
N ALA A 32 15.32 23.43 13.31
CA ALA A 32 13.91 23.06 13.43
C ALA A 32 13.39 22.35 12.17
N MET A 33 13.78 22.81 10.97
CA MET A 33 13.45 22.12 9.72
C MET A 33 13.99 20.69 9.68
N ALA A 34 15.26 20.49 10.09
CA ALA A 34 15.87 19.17 10.16
C ALA A 34 15.14 18.27 11.15
N LYS A 35 14.80 18.77 12.35
CA LYS A 35 14.05 18.01 13.35
C LYS A 35 12.66 17.59 12.86
N VAL A 36 11.90 18.51 12.25
CA VAL A 36 10.60 18.20 11.66
C VAL A 36 10.74 17.15 10.56
N ALA A 37 11.76 17.27 9.72
CA ALA A 37 12.05 16.31 8.67
C ALA A 37 12.38 14.91 9.22
N ASP A 38 13.23 14.82 10.24
CA ASP A 38 13.65 13.58 10.87
C ASP A 38 12.49 12.91 11.60
N LYS A 39 11.69 13.69 12.35
CA LYS A 39 10.48 13.21 13.03
C LYS A 39 9.48 12.66 12.01
N PHE A 40 9.22 13.40 10.93
CA PHE A 40 8.33 12.93 9.86
C PHE A 40 8.83 11.61 9.25
N ALA A 41 10.12 11.51 8.94
CA ALA A 41 10.69 10.28 8.37
C ALA A 41 10.56 9.09 9.33
N ASN A 42 10.81 9.31 10.63
CA ASN A 42 10.69 8.28 11.66
C ASN A 42 9.23 7.82 11.85
N VAL A 43 8.29 8.77 11.93
CA VAL A 43 6.88 8.43 12.05
C VAL A 43 6.39 7.70 10.80
N LYS A 44 6.75 8.19 9.60
CA LYS A 44 6.43 7.56 8.32
C LYS A 44 6.92 6.10 8.29
N SER A 45 8.19 5.85 8.63
CA SER A 45 8.77 4.51 8.52
C SER A 45 8.12 3.50 9.46
N ASN A 46 7.65 3.93 10.63
CA ASN A 46 7.12 3.05 11.67
C ASN A 46 5.59 2.83 11.60
N THR A 47 4.86 3.60 10.79
CA THR A 47 3.38 3.61 10.83
C THR A 47 2.72 3.25 9.51
N ILE A 48 3.36 3.57 8.38
CA ILE A 48 2.73 3.43 7.06
C ILE A 48 3.58 2.68 6.05
N MET A 49 4.85 2.45 6.33
CA MET A 49 5.80 1.93 5.36
C MET A 49 6.13 0.47 5.65
N LEU A 50 5.96 -0.39 4.67
CA LEU A 50 6.32 -1.80 4.72
C LEU A 50 7.48 -2.03 3.75
N THR A 51 8.62 -2.50 4.28
CA THR A 51 9.85 -2.71 3.51
C THR A 51 10.18 -4.19 3.31
N ALA A 52 11.21 -4.50 2.52
CA ALA A 52 11.68 -5.86 2.33
C ALA A 52 12.39 -6.49 3.55
N ASN A 53 12.83 -5.69 4.54
CA ASN A 53 13.75 -6.14 5.59
C ASN A 53 13.06 -6.92 6.72
N SER A 54 13.66 -8.05 7.13
CA SER A 54 13.06 -9.03 8.04
C SER A 54 12.91 -8.61 9.51
N ALA A 55 13.65 -7.61 9.98
CA ALA A 55 13.53 -7.10 11.35
C ALA A 55 12.34 -6.14 11.52
N GLU A 56 12.04 -5.34 10.49
CA GLU A 56 10.87 -4.46 10.41
C GLU A 56 9.59 -5.28 10.25
N ARG A 57 9.65 -6.35 9.43
CA ARG A 57 8.58 -7.36 9.31
C ARG A 57 8.04 -7.86 10.66
N ALA A 58 8.85 -8.03 11.70
CA ALA A 58 8.36 -8.66 12.94
C ALA A 58 7.40 -7.78 13.78
N VAL A 59 7.46 -6.46 13.60
CA VAL A 59 6.56 -5.49 14.25
C VAL A 59 5.36 -5.21 13.34
N ASP A 60 5.60 -5.01 12.05
CA ASP A 60 4.56 -4.66 11.07
C ASP A 60 3.62 -5.84 10.72
N VAL A 61 4.11 -7.08 10.73
CA VAL A 61 3.35 -8.27 10.28
C VAL A 61 2.29 -8.72 11.29
N ARG A 62 2.28 -8.20 12.52
CA ARG A 62 1.42 -8.78 13.57
C ARG A 62 -0.07 -8.53 13.38
N ILE A 63 -0.47 -7.61 12.50
CA ILE A 63 -1.87 -7.20 12.36
C ILE A 63 -2.27 -6.89 10.90
N LEU A 64 -1.43 -7.19 9.90
CA LEU A 64 -1.81 -6.91 8.51
C LEU A 64 -2.94 -7.85 8.04
N PRO A 65 -3.90 -7.36 7.22
CA PRO A 65 -4.97 -8.19 6.67
C PRO A 65 -4.51 -9.08 5.50
N PHE A 66 -3.21 -9.10 5.20
CA PHE A 66 -2.58 -9.92 4.18
C PHE A 66 -1.10 -10.14 4.52
N ASP A 67 -0.55 -11.23 4.01
CA ASP A 67 0.89 -11.45 3.94
C ASP A 67 1.45 -10.80 2.68
N TYR A 68 2.69 -10.32 2.74
CA TYR A 68 3.36 -9.75 1.58
C TYR A 68 4.84 -10.17 1.49
N ASN A 69 5.36 -10.18 0.27
CA ASN A 69 6.78 -10.33 0.00
C ASN A 69 7.24 -9.29 -1.03
N LEU A 70 8.34 -8.61 -0.73
CA LEU A 70 9.02 -7.68 -1.62
C LEU A 70 10.40 -8.26 -1.96
N GLY A 71 10.59 -8.61 -3.22
CA GLY A 71 11.92 -8.83 -3.81
C GLY A 71 12.33 -7.62 -4.64
N ASN A 72 13.45 -7.70 -5.37
CA ASN A 72 13.95 -6.59 -6.18
C ASN A 72 12.87 -6.10 -7.16
N ASN A 73 12.46 -6.92 -8.12
CA ASN A 73 11.44 -6.58 -9.13
C ASN A 73 10.16 -7.42 -8.99
N THR A 74 9.95 -8.05 -7.84
CA THR A 74 8.80 -8.94 -7.59
C THR A 74 8.07 -8.53 -6.34
N VAL A 75 6.75 -8.48 -6.40
CA VAL A 75 5.89 -8.37 -5.21
C VAL A 75 4.89 -9.50 -5.19
N SER A 76 4.62 -10.04 -4.01
CA SER A 76 3.53 -10.97 -3.82
C SER A 76 2.69 -10.62 -2.62
N PHE A 77 1.38 -10.85 -2.72
CA PHE A 77 0.39 -10.72 -1.67
C PHE A 77 -0.30 -12.06 -1.45
N SER A 78 -0.65 -12.38 -0.21
CA SER A 78 -1.47 -13.55 0.12
C SER A 78 -2.52 -13.16 1.15
N THR A 79 -3.79 -13.47 0.88
CA THR A 79 -4.91 -13.11 1.76
C THR A 79 -6.06 -14.13 1.65
N GLU A 80 -7.02 -14.03 2.57
CA GLU A 80 -8.31 -14.74 2.47
C GLU A 80 -9.36 -13.81 1.86
N ILE A 81 -10.17 -14.32 0.94
CA ILE A 81 -11.34 -13.62 0.39
C ILE A 81 -12.59 -14.50 0.55
N PRO A 82 -13.70 -14.00 1.11
CA PRO A 82 -13.86 -12.69 1.76
C PRO A 82 -12.91 -12.48 2.94
N ALA A 83 -12.37 -11.26 3.06
CA ALA A 83 -11.55 -10.86 4.19
C ALA A 83 -12.37 -10.86 5.48
N ARG A 84 -11.75 -11.23 6.60
CA ARG A 84 -12.46 -11.23 7.89
C ARG A 84 -12.54 -9.81 8.43
N GLN A 85 -13.75 -9.36 8.77
CA GLN A 85 -13.94 -8.03 9.35
C GLN A 85 -13.11 -7.85 10.63
N GLU A 86 -13.05 -8.87 11.49
CA GLU A 86 -12.23 -8.85 12.71
C GLU A 86 -10.75 -8.52 12.43
N VAL A 87 -10.18 -9.05 11.35
CA VAL A 87 -8.77 -8.81 11.00
C VAL A 87 -8.56 -7.38 10.48
N ILE A 88 -9.52 -6.85 9.72
CA ILE A 88 -9.48 -5.46 9.26
C ILE A 88 -9.63 -4.51 10.46
N ASP A 89 -10.57 -4.80 11.37
CA ASP A 89 -10.78 -3.99 12.57
C ASP A 89 -9.57 -4.03 13.51
N ASP A 90 -8.93 -5.19 13.69
CA ASP A 90 -7.70 -5.32 14.46
C ASP A 90 -6.58 -4.45 13.86
N PHE A 91 -6.40 -4.51 12.53
CA PHE A 91 -5.42 -3.69 11.81
C PHE A 91 -5.64 -2.19 12.08
N LEU A 92 -6.88 -1.73 11.86
CA LEU A 92 -7.26 -0.33 12.06
C LEU A 92 -7.16 0.06 13.55
N GLY A 93 -7.50 -0.82 14.47
CA GLY A 93 -7.36 -0.62 15.91
C GLY A 93 -5.90 -0.45 16.34
N GLY A 94 -4.99 -1.24 15.75
CA GLY A 94 -3.55 -1.09 15.95
C GLY A 94 -3.03 0.27 15.47
N LEU A 95 -3.40 0.68 14.25
CA LEU A 95 -3.03 2.00 13.71
C LEU A 95 -3.58 3.16 14.54
N ASN A 96 -4.84 3.09 14.94
CA ASN A 96 -5.47 4.13 15.76
C ASN A 96 -4.87 4.20 17.18
N SER A 97 -4.44 3.06 17.73
CA SER A 97 -3.72 3.04 19.02
C SER A 97 -2.36 3.71 18.88
N LEU A 98 -1.62 3.41 17.80
CA LEU A 98 -0.32 4.03 17.52
C LEU A 98 -0.46 5.54 17.31
N ARG A 99 -1.52 6.00 16.62
CA ARG A 99 -1.86 7.42 16.50
C ARG A 99 -1.92 8.10 17.87
N ILE A 100 -2.68 7.56 18.82
CA ILE A 100 -2.87 8.19 20.15
C ILE A 100 -1.52 8.42 20.84
N PHE A 101 -0.59 7.47 20.73
CA PHE A 101 0.75 7.62 21.32
C PHE A 101 1.61 8.66 20.60
N LEU A 102 1.47 8.77 19.27
CA LEU A 102 2.25 9.72 18.46
C LEU A 102 1.73 11.15 18.56
N GLU A 103 0.42 11.33 18.75
CA GLU A 103 -0.25 12.63 18.92
C GLU A 103 -0.21 13.15 20.37
N ASP A 104 0.40 12.42 21.32
CA ASP A 104 0.44 12.83 22.73
C ASP A 104 1.03 14.23 22.89
N THR A 105 0.13 15.18 23.16
CA THR A 105 0.42 16.61 23.24
C THR A 105 1.23 16.96 24.49
N ASN A 106 1.19 16.16 25.55
CA ASN A 106 1.99 16.41 26.74
C ASN A 106 3.47 16.14 26.45
N TYR A 107 3.76 15.03 25.77
CA TYR A 107 5.12 14.69 25.36
C TYR A 107 5.69 15.69 24.34
N SER A 108 4.90 16.05 23.32
CA SER A 108 5.29 17.02 22.28
C SER A 108 5.62 18.41 22.86
N ASN A 109 4.77 18.92 23.75
CA ASN A 109 4.96 20.25 24.34
C ASN A 109 6.12 20.31 25.35
N GLU A 110 6.42 19.21 26.04
CA GLU A 110 7.43 19.18 27.10
C GLU A 110 8.86 19.01 26.56
N PHE A 111 9.06 18.36 25.41
CA PHE A 111 10.38 17.90 24.99
C PHE A 111 10.90 18.40 23.64
N ASP A 112 10.06 18.66 22.63
CA ASP A 112 10.56 18.99 21.29
C ASP A 112 9.82 20.11 20.55
N SER A 113 8.68 20.63 21.05
CA SER A 113 7.81 21.61 20.36
C SER A 113 7.29 21.15 18.99
N ILE A 114 7.43 19.84 18.70
CA ILE A 114 7.05 19.22 17.43
C ILE A 114 5.73 18.50 17.61
N HIS A 115 4.69 19.03 17.00
CA HIS A 115 3.38 18.42 16.95
C HIS A 115 3.28 17.43 15.79
N THR A 116 2.64 16.29 16.03
CA THR A 116 2.33 15.27 15.01
C THR A 116 0.81 15.12 14.94
N ASP A 117 0.26 15.08 13.74
CA ASP A 117 -1.17 14.91 13.43
C ASP A 117 -1.31 13.77 12.43
N ILE A 118 -2.10 12.76 12.78
CA ILE A 118 -2.30 11.53 12.00
C ILE A 118 -3.79 11.27 11.83
N ASN A 119 -4.26 11.29 10.58
CA ASN A 119 -5.63 10.91 10.28
C ASN A 119 -5.65 9.57 9.53
N THR A 120 -6.51 8.64 9.95
CA THR A 120 -6.64 7.30 9.36
C THR A 120 -8.08 6.80 9.51
N LEU A 121 -8.43 5.76 8.74
CA LEU A 121 -9.69 5.03 8.90
C LEU A 121 -9.85 4.51 10.33
N THR A 122 -11.08 4.49 10.83
CA THR A 122 -11.43 4.01 12.17
C THR A 122 -12.04 2.61 12.11
N PRO A 123 -11.72 1.73 13.09
CA PRO A 123 -12.40 0.44 13.19
C PRO A 123 -13.85 0.60 13.63
N VAL A 124 -14.66 -0.44 13.44
CA VAL A 124 -16.09 -0.45 13.80
C VAL A 124 -16.32 -0.09 15.28
N ASP A 125 -15.50 -0.63 16.19
CA ASP A 125 -15.61 -0.38 17.63
C ASP A 125 -15.40 1.10 18.00
N TRP A 126 -14.78 1.89 17.12
CA TRP A 126 -14.55 3.32 17.29
C TRP A 126 -15.53 4.16 16.45
N GLY A 127 -16.61 3.54 15.96
CA GLY A 127 -17.65 4.19 15.16
C GLY A 127 -17.33 4.31 13.67
N GLY A 128 -16.29 3.63 13.19
CA GLY A 128 -15.95 3.56 11.77
C GLY A 128 -16.94 2.75 10.95
N THR A 129 -17.05 3.08 9.66
CA THR A 129 -17.92 2.39 8.71
C THR A 129 -17.19 1.87 7.47
N ASP A 130 -15.96 2.33 7.24
CA ASP A 130 -15.16 1.90 6.09
C ASP A 130 -14.55 0.52 6.36
N ARG A 131 -14.59 -0.32 5.32
CA ARG A 131 -14.05 -1.69 5.34
C ARG A 131 -12.97 -1.87 4.28
N ASN A 132 -12.64 -0.79 3.59
CA ASN A 132 -11.72 -0.79 2.47
C ASN A 132 -10.34 -0.40 2.99
N VAL A 133 -9.34 -1.23 2.70
CA VAL A 133 -7.96 -0.93 3.05
C VAL A 133 -7.10 -0.97 1.81
N SER A 134 -6.21 0.00 1.66
CA SER A 134 -5.39 0.12 0.46
C SER A 134 -3.93 0.41 0.75
N PHE A 135 -3.05 -0.17 -0.07
CA PHE A 135 -1.60 -0.03 0.02
C PHE A 135 -1.04 0.28 -1.37
N ILE A 136 -0.11 1.22 -1.48
CA ILE A 136 0.53 1.64 -2.73
C ILE A 136 1.98 1.14 -2.73
N ALA A 137 2.34 0.37 -3.74
CA ALA A 137 3.73 0.02 -4.03
C ALA A 137 4.43 1.16 -4.78
N LEU A 138 5.61 1.55 -4.31
CA LEU A 138 6.47 2.56 -4.92
C LEU A 138 7.75 1.95 -5.49
N PRO A 139 8.33 2.54 -6.56
CA PRO A 139 7.88 3.76 -7.27
C PRO A 139 6.74 3.58 -8.29
N GLN A 140 6.29 2.36 -8.56
CA GLN A 140 5.38 2.05 -9.68
C GLN A 140 3.93 2.49 -9.44
N CYS A 141 3.64 3.08 -8.28
CA CYS A 141 2.33 3.57 -7.89
C CYS A 141 1.21 2.54 -8.04
N MET A 142 1.49 1.31 -7.66
CA MET A 142 0.54 0.21 -7.79
C MET A 142 -0.24 0.04 -6.48
N LYS A 143 -1.53 0.36 -6.52
CA LYS A 143 -2.45 0.28 -5.40
C LYS A 143 -3.10 -1.10 -5.30
N PHE A 144 -2.74 -1.84 -4.27
CA PHE A 144 -3.45 -3.04 -3.80
C PHE A 144 -4.56 -2.61 -2.84
N SER A 145 -5.78 -3.07 -3.06
CA SER A 145 -6.93 -2.77 -2.19
C SER A 145 -7.76 -4.01 -1.89
N ILE A 146 -8.19 -4.12 -0.64
CA ILE A 146 -9.27 -5.02 -0.21
C ILE A 146 -10.52 -4.15 -0.10
N LEU A 147 -11.55 -4.43 -0.91
CA LEU A 147 -12.79 -3.67 -0.98
C LEU A 147 -14.00 -4.53 -0.58
N ASP A 148 -14.85 -4.00 0.28
CA ASP A 148 -16.08 -4.64 0.77
C ASP A 148 -15.89 -6.08 1.24
N GLN A 149 -14.68 -6.41 1.71
CA GLN A 149 -14.17 -7.76 2.04
C GLN A 149 -14.10 -8.75 0.87
N ASN A 150 -14.95 -8.61 -0.13
CA ASN A 150 -15.20 -9.59 -1.20
C ASN A 150 -14.43 -9.32 -2.49
N THR A 151 -13.73 -8.20 -2.55
CA THR A 151 -13.04 -7.74 -3.76
C THR A 151 -11.59 -7.44 -3.45
N ILE A 152 -10.69 -8.00 -4.25
CA ILE A 152 -9.28 -7.59 -4.27
C ILE A 152 -9.03 -6.86 -5.57
N THR A 153 -8.46 -5.67 -5.51
CA THR A 153 -8.05 -4.94 -6.70
C THR A 153 -6.58 -4.57 -6.66
N LEU A 154 -5.96 -4.60 -7.83
CA LEU A 154 -4.64 -4.06 -8.08
C LEU A 154 -4.76 -3.08 -9.24
N LYS A 155 -4.55 -1.79 -8.96
CA LYS A 155 -4.69 -0.71 -9.94
C LYS A 155 -3.51 0.23 -9.83
N PHE A 156 -3.11 0.83 -10.94
CA PHE A 156 -2.07 1.84 -10.92
C PHE A 156 -2.70 3.22 -10.78
N VAL A 157 -2.14 4.07 -9.92
CA VAL A 157 -2.78 5.34 -9.52
C VAL A 157 -2.02 6.60 -9.92
N CYS A 158 -0.85 6.46 -10.54
CA CYS A 158 -0.07 7.60 -11.06
C CYS A 158 -0.34 7.88 -12.54
N ALA A 159 -0.21 9.14 -12.95
CA ALA A 159 -0.53 9.62 -14.30
C ALA A 159 0.34 9.00 -15.41
N ASP A 160 1.57 8.60 -15.10
CA ASP A 160 2.51 7.96 -16.05
C ASP A 160 2.38 6.43 -16.10
N TYR A 161 1.20 5.91 -15.73
CA TYR A 161 0.94 4.49 -15.69
C TYR A 161 1.20 3.80 -17.04
N ASN A 162 2.09 2.81 -17.00
CA ASN A 162 2.32 1.89 -18.10
C ASN A 162 2.11 0.44 -17.61
N TYR A 163 0.95 -0.16 -17.89
CA TYR A 163 0.69 -1.56 -17.50
C TYR A 163 1.69 -2.56 -18.10
N LEU A 164 2.35 -2.19 -19.21
CA LEU A 164 3.39 -3.00 -19.80
C LEU A 164 4.65 -3.11 -18.92
N SER A 165 4.75 -2.31 -17.84
CA SER A 165 5.77 -2.50 -16.81
C SER A 165 5.59 -3.82 -16.06
N ILE A 166 4.38 -4.41 -16.07
CA ILE A 166 4.15 -5.75 -15.57
C ILE A 166 4.50 -6.77 -16.64
N THR A 167 5.55 -7.53 -16.38
CA THR A 167 6.01 -8.60 -17.28
C THR A 167 5.25 -9.90 -17.04
N ARG A 168 4.95 -10.23 -15.78
CA ARG A 168 4.26 -11.46 -15.38
C ARG A 168 3.38 -11.26 -14.15
N GLN A 169 2.24 -11.94 -14.16
CA GLN A 169 1.23 -11.96 -13.11
C GLN A 169 0.84 -13.40 -12.80
N ASP A 170 0.96 -13.80 -11.54
CA ASP A 170 0.61 -15.14 -11.07
C ASP A 170 -0.52 -15.04 -10.05
N ILE A 171 -1.66 -15.65 -10.34
CA ILE A 171 -2.84 -15.65 -9.46
C ILE A 171 -3.08 -17.08 -9.02
N ASN A 172 -2.86 -17.35 -7.75
CA ASN A 172 -3.05 -18.66 -7.15
C ASN A 172 -4.32 -18.65 -6.29
N ILE A 173 -5.32 -19.44 -6.67
CA ILE A 173 -6.58 -19.54 -5.93
C ILE A 173 -6.65 -20.93 -5.31
N SER A 174 -6.62 -20.99 -3.99
CA SER A 174 -6.74 -22.24 -3.23
C SER A 174 -8.08 -22.30 -2.54
N PHE A 175 -8.87 -23.28 -2.97
CA PHE A 175 -10.19 -23.53 -2.43
C PHE A 175 -10.13 -24.37 -1.16
N THR A 176 -11.17 -24.27 -0.33
CA THR A 176 -11.41 -25.21 0.77
C THR A 176 -12.23 -26.39 0.24
N PRO A 177 -12.08 -27.62 0.78
CA PRO A 177 -12.77 -28.82 0.28
C PRO A 177 -14.30 -28.76 0.25
N ALA A 178 -14.89 -27.76 0.91
CA ALA A 178 -16.33 -27.50 0.90
C ALA A 178 -16.82 -26.82 -0.39
N ASN A 179 -15.91 -26.32 -1.23
CA ASN A 179 -16.24 -25.59 -2.45
C ASN A 179 -16.08 -26.49 -3.68
N SER A 180 -17.18 -26.75 -4.39
CA SER A 180 -17.19 -27.44 -5.69
C SER A 180 -17.22 -26.40 -6.82
N PHE A 181 -16.26 -26.47 -7.74
CA PHE A 181 -16.27 -25.71 -8.99
C PHE A 181 -16.28 -26.67 -10.17
N ASP A 182 -17.02 -26.33 -11.22
CA ASP A 182 -17.34 -27.27 -12.30
C ASP A 182 -17.19 -26.69 -13.71
N ALA A 183 -16.93 -25.38 -13.85
CA ALA A 183 -16.57 -24.78 -15.12
C ALA A 183 -15.61 -23.60 -14.98
N ILE A 184 -14.73 -23.43 -15.96
CA ILE A 184 -13.96 -22.21 -16.17
C ILE A 184 -14.34 -21.65 -17.53
N SER A 185 -14.67 -20.37 -17.58
CA SER A 185 -14.89 -19.63 -18.83
C SER A 185 -13.92 -18.46 -18.88
N CYS A 186 -13.22 -18.30 -19.99
CA CYS A 186 -12.28 -17.20 -20.19
C CYS A 186 -12.63 -16.40 -21.44
N SER A 187 -12.26 -15.13 -21.43
CA SER A 187 -12.07 -14.32 -22.62
C SER A 187 -10.69 -13.71 -22.53
N PHE A 188 -9.88 -13.80 -23.58
CA PHE A 188 -8.56 -13.18 -23.64
C PHE A 188 -8.41 -12.46 -24.96
N ASN A 189 -8.06 -11.18 -24.92
CA ASN A 189 -8.00 -10.33 -26.10
C ASN A 189 -9.30 -10.38 -26.91
N SER A 190 -10.45 -10.39 -26.22
CA SER A 190 -11.79 -10.59 -26.80
C SER A 190 -12.02 -11.95 -27.49
N SER A 191 -11.11 -12.92 -27.36
CA SER A 191 -11.31 -14.30 -27.82
C SER A 191 -11.92 -15.16 -26.70
N PRO A 192 -13.06 -15.83 -26.91
CA PRO A 192 -13.77 -16.61 -25.89
C PRO A 192 -13.13 -17.98 -25.64
N SER A 193 -11.84 -18.00 -25.30
CA SER A 193 -11.04 -19.21 -25.09
C SER A 193 -10.07 -18.99 -23.94
N CYS A 194 -9.90 -20.01 -23.07
CA CYS A 194 -8.83 -20.01 -22.08
C CYS A 194 -7.50 -20.33 -22.79
N PRO A 195 -6.51 -19.42 -22.80
CA PRO A 195 -5.21 -19.71 -23.36
C PRO A 195 -4.45 -20.71 -22.48
N ASP A 196 -3.59 -21.49 -23.13
CA ASP A 196 -2.64 -22.40 -22.47
C ASP A 196 -1.28 -22.27 -23.15
N ASN A 197 -0.74 -21.05 -23.12
CA ASN A 197 0.55 -20.73 -23.70
C ASN A 197 1.56 -20.47 -22.57
N ASP A 198 2.78 -20.97 -22.73
CA ASP A 198 3.86 -20.70 -21.78
C ASP A 198 4.36 -19.25 -21.89
N PHE A 199 5.03 -18.80 -20.83
CA PHE A 199 5.65 -17.48 -20.76
C PHE A 199 6.73 -17.30 -21.84
N ASN A 200 6.63 -16.22 -22.60
CA ASN A 200 7.59 -15.78 -23.60
C ASN A 200 8.19 -14.43 -23.20
N ALA A 201 9.43 -14.43 -22.73
CA ALA A 201 10.13 -13.23 -22.27
C ALA A 201 10.41 -12.20 -23.39
N GLN A 202 10.32 -12.61 -24.65
CA GLN A 202 10.48 -11.74 -25.82
C GLN A 202 9.17 -11.04 -26.21
N SER A 203 8.03 -11.44 -25.64
CA SER A 203 6.76 -10.78 -25.86
C SER A 203 6.75 -9.41 -25.17
N PRO A 204 6.34 -8.33 -25.85
CA PRO A 204 6.15 -7.03 -25.20
C PRO A 204 4.87 -6.96 -24.37
N LEU A 205 4.01 -7.98 -24.46
CA LEU A 205 2.74 -8.04 -23.76
C LEU A 205 2.90 -8.69 -22.38
N PRO A 206 2.17 -8.24 -21.35
CA PRO A 206 2.13 -8.89 -20.04
C PRO A 206 1.71 -10.35 -20.16
N TYR A 207 2.24 -11.19 -19.28
CA TYR A 207 1.82 -12.58 -19.12
C TYR A 207 0.99 -12.75 -17.86
N MET A 208 -0.05 -13.58 -17.93
CA MET A 208 -0.83 -14.00 -16.77
C MET A 208 -0.88 -15.53 -16.67
N GLU A 209 -0.78 -16.04 -15.45
CA GLU A 209 -1.09 -17.42 -15.08
C GLU A 209 -2.04 -17.44 -13.88
N ILE A 210 -3.25 -17.95 -14.09
CA ILE A 210 -4.17 -18.29 -12.99
C ILE A 210 -4.04 -19.79 -12.74
N ALA A 211 -3.71 -20.15 -11.51
CA ALA A 211 -3.62 -21.53 -11.05
C ALA A 211 -4.64 -21.82 -9.94
N LEU A 212 -5.35 -22.93 -10.08
CA LEU A 212 -6.32 -23.41 -9.11
C LEU A 212 -5.69 -24.53 -8.26
N GLY A 213 -5.76 -24.38 -6.94
CA GLY A 213 -5.26 -25.35 -5.97
C GLY A 213 -6.10 -26.64 -5.98
N SER A 214 -5.48 -27.74 -6.41
CA SER A 214 -6.12 -29.03 -6.68
C SER A 214 -6.69 -29.79 -5.47
N SER A 215 -6.29 -29.47 -4.23
CA SER A 215 -6.62 -30.29 -3.06
C SER A 215 -8.09 -30.23 -2.61
N ALA A 216 -8.90 -29.36 -3.23
CA ALA A 216 -10.25 -29.06 -2.78
C ALA A 216 -11.35 -29.34 -3.80
N CYS A 217 -11.01 -29.85 -4.99
CA CYS A 217 -12.01 -30.16 -6.00
C CYS A 217 -12.03 -31.66 -6.35
N PRO A 218 -12.74 -32.49 -5.56
CA PRO A 218 -12.80 -33.93 -5.77
C PRO A 218 -13.40 -34.36 -7.13
N SER A 219 -14.08 -33.44 -7.83
CA SER A 219 -14.76 -33.66 -9.11
C SER A 219 -14.21 -32.82 -10.28
N CYS A 220 -13.11 -32.10 -10.11
CA CYS A 220 -12.59 -31.22 -11.17
C CYS A 220 -11.97 -32.01 -12.33
N SER A 221 -12.72 -32.13 -13.42
CA SER A 221 -12.21 -32.50 -14.76
C SER A 221 -11.69 -31.28 -15.54
N LEU A 222 -11.68 -30.10 -14.92
CA LEU A 222 -11.39 -28.82 -15.56
C LEU A 222 -9.89 -28.55 -15.67
N PRO A 223 -9.47 -27.78 -16.70
CA PRO A 223 -8.15 -27.17 -16.75
C PRO A 223 -7.88 -26.44 -15.43
N GLN A 224 -6.87 -26.85 -14.68
CA GLN A 224 -6.53 -26.21 -13.40
C GLN A 224 -5.80 -24.89 -13.59
N ARG A 225 -5.59 -24.46 -14.84
CA ARG A 225 -4.80 -23.29 -15.20
C ARG A 225 -5.37 -22.60 -16.43
N ALA A 226 -5.28 -21.29 -16.45
CA ALA A 226 -5.43 -20.45 -17.64
C ALA A 226 -4.21 -19.55 -17.72
N ARG A 227 -3.50 -19.56 -18.85
CA ARG A 227 -2.22 -18.86 -18.95
C ARG A 227 -1.87 -18.40 -20.35
N GLY A 228 -1.30 -17.21 -20.45
CA GLY A 228 -0.84 -16.65 -21.70
C GLY A 228 -0.62 -15.15 -21.65
N HIS A 229 -0.07 -14.63 -22.74
CA HIS A 229 0.07 -13.19 -22.94
C HIS A 229 -1.26 -12.56 -23.35
N PHE A 230 -1.50 -11.34 -22.89
CA PHE A 230 -2.70 -10.58 -23.20
C PHE A 230 -2.39 -9.11 -23.45
N ASP A 231 -3.25 -8.46 -24.21
CA ASP A 231 -3.21 -7.04 -24.50
C ASP A 231 -4.22 -6.33 -23.57
N PRO A 232 -3.73 -5.46 -22.65
CA PRO A 232 -4.58 -4.73 -21.71
C PRO A 232 -5.61 -3.81 -22.37
N ALA A 233 -5.42 -3.46 -23.66
CA ALA A 233 -6.38 -2.67 -24.43
C ALA A 233 -7.65 -3.43 -24.80
N TYR A 234 -7.66 -4.76 -24.65
CA TYR A 234 -8.79 -5.63 -24.97
C TYR A 234 -9.31 -6.34 -23.72
N GLU A 235 -10.59 -6.70 -23.77
CA GLU A 235 -11.23 -7.42 -22.67
C GLU A 235 -10.54 -8.77 -22.41
N SER A 236 -10.07 -8.94 -21.18
CA SER A 236 -9.50 -10.19 -20.69
C SER A 236 -10.03 -10.52 -19.29
N TYR A 237 -10.70 -11.67 -19.15
CA TYR A 237 -11.25 -12.15 -17.89
C TYR A 237 -11.20 -13.68 -17.79
N VAL A 238 -11.22 -14.16 -16.54
CA VAL A 238 -11.40 -15.56 -16.18
C VAL A 238 -12.50 -15.66 -15.14
N ARG A 239 -13.53 -16.45 -15.44
CA ARG A 239 -14.67 -16.71 -14.55
C ARG A 239 -14.70 -18.19 -14.20
N ILE A 240 -14.58 -18.47 -12.90
CA ILE A 240 -14.70 -19.81 -12.33
C ILE A 240 -16.13 -19.95 -11.83
N ARG A 241 -16.84 -20.95 -12.33
CA ARG A 241 -18.26 -21.20 -12.05
C ARG A 241 -18.44 -22.50 -11.29
N CYS A 242 -19.62 -22.60 -10.70
CA CYS A 242 -20.10 -23.74 -9.95
C CYS A 242 -21.62 -23.85 -10.13
N SER A 243 -22.12 -25.08 -10.26
CA SER A 243 -23.56 -25.35 -10.40
C SER A 243 -24.28 -25.61 -9.08
N ASP A 244 -23.55 -25.78 -7.98
CA ASP A 244 -24.14 -26.06 -6.67
C ASP A 244 -24.67 -24.77 -6.03
N GLY A 245 -25.89 -24.81 -5.48
CA GLY A 245 -26.59 -23.63 -4.94
C GLY A 245 -25.91 -22.94 -3.74
N ASN A 246 -24.84 -23.52 -3.20
CA ASN A 246 -24.05 -22.96 -2.10
C ASN A 246 -22.69 -22.40 -2.53
N CYS A 247 -22.40 -22.38 -3.83
CA CYS A 247 -21.14 -21.87 -4.35
C CYS A 247 -21.34 -20.52 -5.06
N SER A 248 -20.37 -19.63 -4.87
CA SER A 248 -20.31 -18.33 -5.56
C SER A 248 -19.24 -18.39 -6.65
N PRO A 249 -19.47 -17.80 -7.83
CA PRO A 249 -18.45 -17.72 -8.86
C PRO A 249 -17.29 -16.83 -8.40
N VAL A 250 -16.09 -17.13 -8.90
CA VAL A 250 -14.93 -16.26 -8.77
C VAL A 250 -14.72 -15.58 -10.12
N ASP A 251 -14.72 -14.25 -10.11
CA ASP A 251 -14.47 -13.44 -11.31
C ASP A 251 -13.10 -12.76 -11.18
N VAL A 252 -12.19 -13.07 -12.10
CA VAL A 252 -10.90 -12.40 -12.28
C VAL A 252 -10.98 -11.56 -13.55
N ASN A 253 -10.88 -10.24 -13.41
CA ASN A 253 -10.88 -9.29 -14.51
C ASN A 253 -9.50 -8.63 -14.62
N LEU A 254 -8.93 -8.58 -15.82
CA LEU A 254 -7.61 -8.01 -16.09
C LEU A 254 -7.65 -6.63 -16.77
N ASN A 255 -8.85 -6.11 -17.04
CA ASN A 255 -9.01 -4.83 -17.69
C ASN A 255 -8.55 -3.71 -16.73
N GLU A 256 -7.63 -2.86 -17.18
CA GLU A 256 -7.10 -1.72 -16.43
C GLU A 256 -6.42 -2.07 -15.07
N GLY A 257 -6.05 -3.33 -14.85
CA GLY A 257 -5.54 -3.79 -13.57
C GLY A 257 -5.79 -5.27 -13.33
N ILE A 258 -5.93 -5.65 -12.06
CA ILE A 258 -6.49 -6.95 -11.66
C ILE A 258 -7.64 -6.66 -10.71
N ALA A 259 -8.80 -7.25 -10.94
CA ALA A 259 -9.91 -7.24 -9.99
C ALA A 259 -10.42 -8.66 -9.79
N ILE A 260 -10.45 -9.11 -8.55
CA ILE A 260 -10.91 -10.45 -8.16
C ILE A 260 -12.10 -10.28 -7.25
N ASN A 261 -13.28 -10.75 -7.69
CA ASN A 261 -14.52 -10.67 -6.93
C ASN A 261 -14.97 -12.06 -6.50
N TYR A 262 -15.28 -12.21 -5.21
CA TYR A 262 -15.78 -13.47 -4.66
C TYR A 262 -16.53 -13.24 -3.34
N GLY A 263 -17.81 -13.65 -3.30
CA GLY A 263 -18.69 -13.52 -2.14
C GLY A 263 -19.05 -14.84 -1.43
N GLY A 264 -18.35 -15.93 -1.76
CA GLY A 264 -18.64 -17.27 -1.22
C GLY A 264 -17.88 -17.61 0.07
N PRO A 265 -17.85 -18.89 0.47
CA PRO A 265 -17.04 -19.36 1.59
C PRO A 265 -15.55 -19.09 1.37
N ARG A 266 -14.82 -18.66 2.42
CA ARG A 266 -13.43 -18.19 2.30
C ARG A 266 -12.53 -19.10 1.46
N ILE A 267 -11.76 -18.46 0.58
CA ILE A 267 -10.70 -19.06 -0.23
C ILE A 267 -9.39 -18.32 0.07
N ARG A 268 -8.25 -18.99 -0.13
CA ARG A 268 -6.95 -18.32 -0.09
C ARG A 268 -6.59 -17.83 -1.49
N LEU A 269 -6.15 -16.60 -1.56
CA LEU A 269 -5.70 -15.95 -2.78
C LEU A 269 -4.23 -15.57 -2.61
N GLY A 270 -3.39 -15.99 -3.53
CA GLY A 270 -2.04 -15.49 -3.72
C GLY A 270 -1.96 -14.70 -5.03
N LEU A 271 -1.41 -13.51 -4.98
CA LEU A 271 -1.13 -12.68 -6.15
C LEU A 271 0.37 -12.40 -6.20
N GLY A 272 1.06 -12.82 -7.26
CA GLY A 272 2.46 -12.52 -7.54
C GLY A 272 2.58 -11.65 -8.77
N LEU A 273 3.48 -10.68 -8.74
CA LEU A 273 3.74 -9.75 -9.83
C LEU A 273 5.24 -9.64 -10.05
N GLN A 274 5.64 -9.65 -11.31
CA GLN A 274 7.00 -9.36 -11.74
C GLN A 274 6.98 -8.11 -12.62
N LEU A 275 7.72 -7.11 -12.19
CA LEU A 275 7.86 -5.84 -12.88
C LEU A 275 9.19 -5.79 -13.67
N ASP A 276 9.25 -4.85 -14.61
CA ASP A 276 10.46 -4.49 -15.36
C ASP A 276 11.44 -3.60 -14.56
N SER A 277 11.03 -3.20 -13.36
CA SER A 277 11.73 -2.26 -12.48
C SER A 277 11.60 -2.68 -11.02
N ASP A 278 12.52 -2.18 -10.18
CA ASP A 278 12.58 -2.57 -8.77
C ASP A 278 11.48 -1.91 -7.93
N ILE A 279 10.88 -2.66 -7.00
CA ILE A 279 9.91 -2.17 -6.02
C ILE A 279 10.65 -1.92 -4.71
N MET A 280 10.42 -0.75 -4.12
CA MET A 280 11.15 -0.31 -2.93
C MET A 280 10.34 -0.46 -1.64
N GLU A 281 9.07 -0.04 -1.65
CA GLU A 281 8.25 0.02 -0.44
C GLU A 281 6.75 -0.12 -0.75
N LEU A 282 5.97 -0.62 0.21
CA LEU A 282 4.50 -0.49 0.21
C LEU A 282 4.09 0.54 1.26
N LEU A 283 3.22 1.47 0.88
CA LEU A 283 2.70 2.52 1.76
C LEU A 283 1.21 2.33 2.00
N PHE A 284 0.77 2.34 3.25
CA PHE A 284 -0.67 2.42 3.55
C PHE A 284 -1.25 3.73 3.00
N SER A 285 -2.33 3.65 2.23
CA SER A 285 -2.84 4.79 1.43
C SER A 285 -3.73 5.72 2.23
N ASP A 286 -4.45 5.17 3.20
CA ASP A 286 -5.54 5.86 3.87
C ASP A 286 -5.10 6.51 5.21
N LEU A 287 -3.79 6.74 5.37
CA LEU A 287 -3.20 7.45 6.49
C LEU A 287 -2.52 8.74 6.02
N ASN A 288 -2.98 9.86 6.56
CA ASN A 288 -2.41 11.19 6.37
C ASN A 288 -1.55 11.54 7.58
N LEU A 289 -0.32 12.01 7.33
CA LEU A 289 0.64 12.38 8.37
C LEU A 289 1.07 13.84 8.15
N ALA A 290 1.01 14.64 9.20
CA ALA A 290 1.61 15.95 9.27
C ALA A 290 2.46 16.09 10.55
N VAL A 291 3.63 16.72 10.41
CA VAL A 291 4.51 17.08 11.51
C VAL A 291 4.81 18.57 11.41
N SER A 292 4.69 19.30 12.51
CA SER A 292 4.90 20.74 12.55
C SER A 292 5.63 21.19 13.80
N ASP A 293 6.51 22.18 13.63
CA ASP A 293 7.04 22.99 14.72
C ASP A 293 6.20 24.27 14.82
N ILE A 294 5.48 24.42 15.94
CA ILE A 294 4.55 25.53 16.16
C ILE A 294 5.32 26.85 16.40
N TYR A 295 6.53 26.78 16.96
CA TYR A 295 7.32 27.94 17.31
C TYR A 295 7.90 28.62 16.05
N PHE A 296 8.41 27.82 15.12
CA PHE A 296 8.97 28.31 13.85
C PHE A 296 7.98 28.32 12.69
N GLY A 297 6.77 27.79 12.86
CA GLY A 297 5.76 27.70 11.80
C GLY A 297 6.14 26.73 10.67
N ILE A 298 7.07 25.82 10.91
CA ILE A 298 7.56 24.84 9.93
C ILE A 298 6.60 23.66 9.92
N ARG A 299 6.20 23.20 8.73
CA ARG A 299 5.32 22.04 8.58
C ARG A 299 5.81 21.14 7.46
N ARG A 300 5.73 19.84 7.69
CA ARG A 300 5.90 18.79 6.69
C ARG A 300 4.68 17.89 6.71
N TRP A 301 4.13 17.59 5.55
CA TRP A 301 3.00 16.67 5.41
C TRP A 301 3.27 15.70 4.26
N ARG A 302 2.50 14.61 4.26
CA ARG A 302 2.42 13.70 3.12
C ARG A 302 1.52 14.34 2.06
N ASP A 303 2.05 14.54 0.85
CA ASP A 303 1.27 14.88 -0.34
C ASP A 303 0.49 13.66 -0.86
#